data_AF-A0A7Z7BBY6-F1
#
_entry.id   AF-A0A7Z7BBY6-F1
#
_cell.length_a   1.000
_cell.length_b   1.000
_cell.length_c   1.000
_cell.angle_alpha   90.00
_cell.angle_beta   90.00
_cell.angle_gamma   90.00
#
_symmetry.space_group_name_H-M   'P 1'
#
loop_
_entity.id
_entity.type
_entity.pdbx_description
1 polymer ?
#
loop_
_entity_poly.entity_id
_entity_poly.type
_entity_poly.pdbx_seq_one_letter_code
_entity_poly.pdbx_strand_id
1 'polypeptide(L)'
;MRLLVRMRLSESRADSYATFECMVIRLSGPLTKPKRGGAFLHAEVILPVQYRRLALAKDWTDEGTYQVEVPLQFNRKSLAPFLASGDGVWIF
;
A
#
# COMPACT_ATOMS: atom_id res chain seq x y z
N MET A 1 -10.86 -5.71 0.39
CA MET A 1 -11.15 -4.71 -0.69
C MET A 1 -10.04 -4.74 -1.75
N ARG A 2 -10.31 -4.53 -3.06
CA ARG A 2 -9.23 -4.46 -4.09
C ARG A 2 -8.82 -3.01 -4.34
N LEU A 3 -7.53 -2.71 -4.25
CA LEU A 3 -6.96 -1.37 -4.48
C LEU A 3 -5.74 -1.46 -5.40
N LEU A 4 -5.46 -0.37 -6.10
CA LEU A 4 -4.20 -0.20 -6.82
C LEU A 4 -3.13 0.20 -5.80
N VAL A 5 -2.13 -0.64 -5.61
CA VAL A 5 -1.06 -0.44 -4.63
C VAL A 5 0.27 -0.23 -5.36
N ARG A 6 1.25 0.36 -4.66
CA ARG A 6 2.64 0.41 -5.12
C ARG A 6 3.57 -0.19 -4.08
N MET A 7 4.49 -1.02 -4.56
CA MET A 7 5.52 -1.68 -3.78
C MET A 7 6.89 -1.12 -4.18
N ARG A 8 7.70 -0.74 -3.20
CA ARG A 8 9.08 -0.31 -3.44
C ARG A 8 9.93 -1.51 -3.83
N LEU A 9 10.71 -1.39 -4.89
CA LEU A 9 11.56 -2.45 -5.40
C LEU A 9 12.97 -2.35 -4.81
N SER A 10 13.57 -3.49 -4.49
CA SER A 10 14.91 -3.60 -3.92
C SER A 10 16.04 -3.30 -4.92
N GLU A 11 15.88 -3.70 -6.19
CA GLU A 11 16.99 -3.81 -7.15
C GLU A 11 17.10 -2.67 -8.17
N SER A 12 16.17 -1.71 -8.15
CA SER A 12 16.15 -0.61 -9.12
C SER A 12 16.31 0.73 -8.43
N ARG A 13 17.00 1.66 -9.10
CA ARG A 13 17.29 3.06 -8.69
C ARG A 13 16.34 3.58 -7.62
N ALA A 14 16.89 4.26 -6.60
CA ALA A 14 16.11 4.96 -5.57
C ALA A 14 14.84 5.58 -6.20
N ASP A 15 13.67 5.22 -5.67
CA ASP A 15 12.31 5.55 -6.17
C ASP A 15 11.70 4.65 -7.27
N SER A 16 12.18 3.42 -7.44
CA SER A 16 11.51 2.47 -8.33
C SER A 16 10.40 1.70 -7.60
N TYR A 17 9.19 1.75 -8.16
CA TYR A 17 8.00 1.09 -7.63
C TYR A 17 7.38 0.15 -8.67
N ALA A 18 6.87 -1.00 -8.21
CA ALA A 18 5.91 -1.79 -8.96
C ALA A 18 4.49 -1.41 -8.54
N THR A 19 3.63 -1.12 -9.52
CA THR A 19 2.22 -0.81 -9.29
C THR A 19 1.36 -1.97 -9.77
N PHE A 20 0.44 -2.44 -8.94
CA PHE A 20 -0.46 -3.54 -9.26
C PHE A 20 -1.74 -3.48 -8.43
N GLU A 21 -2.79 -4.15 -8.89
CA GLU A 21 -4.00 -4.33 -8.08
C GLU A 21 -3.83 -5.48 -7.10
N CYS A 22 -4.18 -5.26 -5.83
CA CYS A 22 -4.10 -6.30 -4.82
C CYS A 22 -5.29 -6.23 -3.86
N MET A 23 -5.56 -7.36 -3.20
CA MET A 23 -6.52 -7.43 -2.12
C MET A 23 -5.87 -6.91 -0.84
N VAL A 24 -6.47 -5.87 -0.27
CA VAL A 24 -6.09 -5.28 1.01
C VAL A 24 -6.78 -6.00 2.14
N ILE A 25 -5.99 -6.41 3.13
CA ILE A 25 -6.41 -7.01 4.40
C ILE A 25 -6.61 -5.92 5.45
N ARG A 26 -5.62 -5.02 5.58
CA ARG A 26 -5.65 -3.93 6.56
C ARG A 26 -5.26 -2.64 5.87
N LEU A 27 -6.04 -1.58 6.06
CA LEU A 27 -5.72 -0.23 5.62
C LEU A 27 -5.44 0.62 6.84
N SER A 28 -4.32 1.35 6.83
CA SER A 28 -3.84 2.14 7.96
C SER A 28 -3.59 3.58 7.55
N GLY A 29 -4.15 4.50 8.34
CA GLY A 29 -3.84 5.92 8.32
C GLY A 29 -2.71 6.29 9.30
N PRO A 30 -2.33 7.58 9.37
CA PRO A 30 -2.91 8.71 8.64
C PRO A 30 -2.46 8.78 7.16
N LEU A 31 -3.11 9.65 6.38
CA LEU A 31 -2.71 9.94 5.00
C LEU A 31 -1.33 10.62 4.97
N THR A 32 -0.35 9.94 4.38
CA THR A 32 1.01 10.46 4.20
C THR A 32 1.07 11.37 2.98
N LYS A 33 1.61 12.58 3.14
CA LYS A 33 1.77 13.59 2.08
C LYS A 33 3.24 14.00 1.94
N PRO A 34 4.07 13.21 1.23
CA PRO A 34 5.47 13.55 1.01
C PRO A 34 5.60 14.81 0.12
N LYS A 35 6.75 15.48 0.19
CA LYS A 35 7.06 16.61 -0.71
C LYS A 35 7.07 16.23 -2.19
N ARG A 36 7.32 14.96 -2.51
CA ARG A 36 7.32 14.38 -3.86
C ARG A 36 6.65 13.00 -3.83
N GLY A 37 5.96 12.61 -4.90
CA GLY A 37 5.40 11.25 -5.05
C GLY A 37 3.92 11.06 -4.69
N GLY A 38 3.18 12.15 -4.44
CA GLY A 38 1.74 12.12 -4.20
C GLY A 38 1.33 11.56 -2.83
N ALA A 39 0.09 11.83 -2.41
CA ALA A 39 -0.42 11.36 -1.12
C ALA A 39 -0.75 9.86 -1.17
N PHE A 40 -0.49 9.13 -0.07
CA PHE A 40 -0.76 7.69 0.03
C PHE A 40 -1.11 7.27 1.46
N LEU A 41 -1.76 6.12 1.59
CA LEU A 41 -1.97 5.39 2.85
C LEU A 41 -1.10 4.14 2.87
N HIS A 42 -0.96 3.51 4.04
CA HIS A 42 -0.33 2.20 4.14
C HIS A 42 -1.40 1.10 4.14
N ALA A 43 -1.06 -0.05 3.57
CA ALA A 43 -1.92 -1.21 3.61
C ALA A 43 -1.12 -2.51 3.72
N GLU A 44 -1.72 -3.49 4.38
CA GLU A 44 -1.25 -4.87 4.39
C GLU A 44 -1.98 -5.69 3.32
N VAL A 45 -1.21 -6.45 2.56
CA VAL A 45 -1.71 -7.30 1.47
C VAL A 45 -1.11 -8.69 1.53
N ILE A 46 -1.78 -9.65 0.88
CA ILE A 46 -1.15 -10.91 0.49
C ILE A 46 -0.33 -10.65 -0.77
N LEU A 47 0.98 -10.57 -0.64
CA LEU A 47 1.83 -10.24 -1.77
C LEU A 47 1.79 -11.34 -2.86
N PRO A 48 1.42 -11.01 -4.12
CA PRO A 48 1.39 -11.98 -5.19
C PRO A 48 2.77 -12.59 -5.43
N VAL A 49 2.80 -13.89 -5.74
CA VAL A 49 4.04 -14.69 -5.83
C VAL A 49 5.07 -14.07 -6.76
N GLN A 50 4.63 -13.51 -7.89
CA GLN A 50 5.51 -12.85 -8.87
C GLN A 50 6.31 -11.67 -8.32
N TYR A 51 5.82 -10.99 -7.27
CA TYR A 51 6.50 -9.84 -6.65
C TYR A 51 7.32 -10.22 -5.41
N ARG A 52 7.13 -11.42 -4.85
CA ARG A 52 7.81 -11.83 -3.60
C ARG A 52 9.34 -11.79 -3.69
N ARG A 53 9.91 -12.06 -4.87
CA ARG A 53 11.37 -11.99 -5.09
C ARG A 53 11.93 -10.58 -5.03
N LEU A 54 11.09 -9.57 -5.27
CA LEU A 54 11.47 -8.16 -5.27
C LEU A 54 11.10 -7.45 -3.94
N ALA A 55 10.52 -8.21 -3.01
CA ALA A 55 10.04 -7.72 -1.72
C ALA A 55 11.22 -7.35 -0.82
N LEU A 56 11.09 -6.24 -0.11
CA LEU A 56 12.05 -5.84 0.91
C LEU A 56 11.74 -6.58 2.21
N ALA A 57 12.74 -7.23 2.80
CA ALA A 57 12.56 -8.01 4.03
C ALA A 57 11.90 -7.21 5.17
N LYS A 58 12.22 -5.92 5.28
CA LYS A 58 11.70 -5.01 6.31
C LYS A 58 10.20 -4.68 6.21
N ASP A 59 9.58 -4.92 5.06
CA ASP A 59 8.18 -4.56 4.81
C ASP A 59 7.24 -5.76 5.02
N TRP A 60 7.78 -6.94 5.35
CA TRP A 60 6.99 -8.08 5.82
C TRP A 60 6.56 -7.87 7.27
N THR A 61 5.32 -8.26 7.57
CA THR A 61 4.81 -8.32 8.94
C THR A 61 5.03 -9.70 9.54
N ASP A 62 4.96 -9.81 10.87
CA ASP A 62 5.03 -11.09 11.58
C ASP A 62 3.83 -12.01 11.25
N GLU A 63 2.72 -11.43 10.80
CA GLU A 63 1.52 -12.14 10.35
C GLU A 63 1.65 -12.71 8.92
N GLY A 64 2.79 -12.48 8.25
CA GLY A 64 3.04 -12.94 6.88
C GLY A 64 2.33 -12.12 5.79
N THR A 65 1.84 -10.92 6.14
CA THR A 65 1.36 -9.92 5.18
C THR A 65 2.50 -8.99 4.77
N TYR A 66 2.30 -8.23 3.69
CA TYR A 66 3.29 -7.31 3.19
C TYR A 66 2.75 -5.88 3.19
N GLN A 67 3.55 -4.93 3.70
CA GLN A 67 3.23 -3.51 3.72
C GLN A 67 3.45 -2.87 2.34
N VAL A 68 2.42 -2.21 1.83
CA VAL A 68 2.46 -1.47 0.56
C VAL A 68 1.89 -0.08 0.74
N GLU A 69 2.20 0.79 -0.22
CA GLU A 69 1.60 2.11 -0.29
C GLU A 69 0.35 2.08 -1.18
N VAL A 70 -0.69 2.78 -0.78
CA VAL A 70 -1.94 2.94 -1.52
C VAL A 70 -2.04 4.39 -1.98
N PRO A 71 -1.68 4.72 -3.23
CA PRO A 71 -1.70 6.10 -3.69
C PRO A 71 -3.13 6.61 -3.80
N LEU A 72 -3.39 7.77 -3.19
CA LEU A 72 -4.72 8.38 -3.17
C LEU A 72 -5.18 8.79 -4.57
N GLN A 73 -4.26 9.20 -5.44
CA GLN A 73 -4.55 9.64 -6.80
C GLN A 73 -5.33 8.59 -7.61
N PHE A 74 -5.01 7.30 -7.42
CA PHE A 74 -5.64 6.21 -8.16
C PHE A 74 -6.83 5.59 -7.43
N ASN A 75 -6.91 5.76 -6.10
CA ASN A 75 -7.89 5.07 -5.26
C ASN A 75 -8.90 6.01 -4.58
N ARG A 76 -8.96 7.30 -4.99
CA ARG A 76 -9.75 8.34 -4.31
C ARG A 76 -11.20 7.96 -4.05
N LYS A 77 -11.89 7.38 -5.03
CA LYS A 77 -13.31 6.98 -4.89
C LYS A 77 -13.45 5.84 -3.90
N SER A 78 -12.59 4.82 -4.03
CA SER A 78 -12.61 3.63 -3.20
C SER A 78 -12.23 3.95 -1.74
N LEU A 79 -11.33 4.92 -1.52
CA LEU A 79 -10.88 5.37 -0.20
C LEU A 79 -11.77 6.45 0.43
N ALA A 80 -12.74 7.00 -0.30
CA ALA A 80 -13.59 8.09 0.21
C ALA A 80 -14.30 7.73 1.54
N PRO A 81 -14.87 6.52 1.72
CA PRO A 81 -15.49 6.13 2.98
C PRO A 81 -14.52 6.11 4.16
N PHE A 82 -13.33 5.53 3.96
CA PHE A 82 -12.28 5.50 4.99
C PHE A 82 -11.87 6.92 5.40
N LEU A 83 -11.60 7.78 4.42
CA LEU A 83 -11.20 9.16 4.70
C LEU A 83 -12.30 10.00 5.37
N ALA A 84 -13.57 9.74 5.04
CA ALA A 84 -14.71 10.42 5.64
C ALA A 84 -15.00 9.96 7.07
N SER A 85 -14.72 8.69 7.38
CA SER A 85 -14.93 8.13 8.73
C SER A 85 -14.04 8.77 9.79
N GLY A 86 -12.83 9.19 9.40
CA GLY A 86 -11.79 9.61 10.36
C GLY A 86 -11.11 8.44 11.08
N ASP A 87 -11.41 7.20 10.69
CA ASP A 87 -10.84 6.01 11.31
C ASP A 87 -9.34 5.88 11.03
N GLY A 88 -8.60 5.41 12.03
CA GLY A 88 -7.16 5.19 11.91
C GLY A 88 -6.81 3.90 11.17
N VAL A 89 -7.66 2.88 11.25
CA VAL A 89 -7.41 1.54 10.70
C VAL A 89 -8.72 0.88 10.29
N TRP A 90 -8.77 0.30 9.09
CA TRP A 90 -9.85 -0.60 8.63
C TRP A 90 -9.32 -1.99 8.31
N ILE A 91 -10.09 -3.02 8.67
CA ILE A 91 -9.80 -4.44 8.40
C ILE A 91 -10.88 -4.97 7.45
N PHE A 92 -10.49 -5.79 6.47
CA PHE A 92 -11.35 -6.31 5.39
C PHE A 92 -11.37 -7.83 5.30
#